data_AF-A0A397BRM8-F1
#
_entry.id   AF-A0A397BRM8-F1
#
_cell.length_a   1.000
_cell.length_b   1.000
_cell.length_c   1.000
_cell.angle_alpha   90.00
_cell.angle_beta   90.00
_cell.angle_gamma   90.00
#
_symmetry.space_group_name_H-M   'P 1'
#
loop_
_entity.id
_entity.type
_entity.pdbx_description
1 polymer ?
#
loop_
_entity_poly.entity_id
_entity_poly.type
_entity_poly.pdbx_seq_one_letter_code
_entity_poly.pdbx_strand_id
1 'polypeptide(L)'
;MLFFIFHFRMKFSLLSAISLFAASATAQTNNAIAGIDDSARSLKVSDAEGDADININRACHEQNGNYISSLKTGEYSTSAFHNCFRTVAQTYEFTDALVAQNPTLLTKFAISKTYKGATIYGYKLSKGHSQSLYFQAQVHAREWITGSSIVFSLASILDDIANKQPTAADEYDLYFVPIVNIDGYSHTWSGDRLRRKNENEVDLN
;
A
#
# COMPACT_ATOMS: atom_id res chain seq x y z
N MET A 1 -21.97 34.58 -71.23
CA MET A 1 -20.54 34.55 -70.79
C MET A 1 -20.19 33.08 -70.50
N LEU A 2 -20.10 32.28 -71.58
CA LEU A 2 -18.93 31.47 -72.02
C LEU A 2 -18.36 30.56 -70.92
N PHE A 3 -18.75 29.28 -70.84
CA PHE A 3 -18.35 28.09 -71.63
C PHE A 3 -16.93 27.53 -71.36
N PHE A 4 -16.93 26.31 -70.79
CA PHE A 4 -16.25 25.08 -71.23
C PHE A 4 -14.70 24.95 -71.24
N ILE A 5 -14.27 23.87 -70.55
CA ILE A 5 -13.38 22.75 -70.97
C ILE A 5 -12.05 23.10 -71.66
N PHE A 6 -10.93 22.51 -71.20
CA PHE A 6 -10.05 21.60 -71.98
C PHE A 6 -8.76 21.23 -71.20
N HIS A 7 -8.61 19.92 -70.98
CA HIS A 7 -7.41 19.08 -71.17
C HIS A 7 -6.23 19.07 -70.18
N PHE A 8 -6.14 17.92 -69.48
CA PHE A 8 -5.05 16.93 -69.51
C PHE A 8 -3.60 17.41 -69.49
N ARG A 9 -2.87 17.08 -68.42
CA ARG A 9 -1.65 16.25 -68.52
C ARG A 9 -1.20 15.72 -67.17
N MET A 10 -1.36 14.42 -67.01
CA MET A 10 -0.61 13.59 -66.07
C MET A 10 0.88 13.75 -66.39
N LYS A 11 1.68 14.20 -65.42
CA LYS A 11 3.14 14.00 -65.42
C LYS A 11 3.51 13.43 -64.05
N PHE A 12 3.75 12.12 -64.04
CA PHE A 12 4.43 11.45 -62.95
C PHE A 12 5.84 12.04 -62.82
N SER A 13 6.18 12.53 -61.64
CA SER A 13 7.56 12.65 -61.19
C SER A 13 7.60 12.10 -59.78
N LEU A 14 8.12 10.88 -59.66
CA LEU A 14 8.59 10.31 -58.40
C LEU A 14 9.73 11.19 -57.90
N LEU A 15 9.68 11.62 -56.64
CA LEU A 15 10.84 11.88 -55.78
C LEU A 15 10.38 11.96 -54.31
N SER A 16 10.59 10.84 -53.62
CA SER A 16 10.92 10.64 -52.22
C SER A 16 10.30 11.56 -51.15
N ALA A 17 9.33 11.02 -50.41
CA ALA A 17 8.97 11.50 -49.08
C ALA A 17 10.03 11.05 -48.06
N ILE A 18 10.73 12.00 -47.45
CA ILE A 18 11.55 11.76 -46.26
C ILE A 18 10.61 11.86 -45.05
N SER A 19 10.19 10.72 -44.51
CA SER A 19 9.57 10.64 -43.19
C SER A 19 10.67 10.63 -42.13
N LEU A 20 10.81 11.72 -41.36
CA LEU A 20 11.54 11.69 -40.10
C LEU A 20 10.68 10.94 -39.07
N PHE A 21 11.02 9.68 -38.81
CA PHE A 21 10.65 9.02 -37.56
C PHE A 21 11.79 9.25 -36.57
N ALA A 22 11.56 10.09 -35.56
CA ALA A 22 12.43 10.16 -34.39
C ALA A 22 12.17 8.93 -33.52
N ALA A 23 12.96 7.87 -33.70
CA ALA A 23 13.03 6.77 -32.76
C ALA A 23 13.90 7.22 -31.58
N SER A 24 13.31 7.42 -30.40
CA SER A 24 14.07 7.53 -29.16
C SER A 24 14.70 6.17 -28.87
N ALA A 25 16.00 6.03 -29.15
CA ALA A 25 16.75 4.86 -28.75
C ALA A 25 16.88 4.88 -27.22
N THR A 26 16.17 4.00 -26.52
CA THR A 26 16.58 3.60 -25.17
C THR A 26 17.90 2.86 -25.30
N ALA A 27 18.99 3.49 -24.87
CA ALA A 27 20.28 2.84 -24.74
C ALA A 27 20.16 1.75 -23.67
N GLN A 28 19.99 0.50 -24.12
CA GLN A 28 20.13 -0.67 -23.26
C GLN A 28 21.63 -0.84 -22.97
N THR A 29 22.06 -0.41 -21.78
CA THR A 29 23.43 -0.65 -21.33
C THR A 29 23.58 -2.14 -21.06
N ASN A 30 24.11 -2.87 -22.02
CA ASN A 30 24.51 -4.27 -21.84
C ASN A 30 25.72 -4.30 -20.91
N ASN A 31 25.49 -4.47 -19.60
CA ASN A 31 26.54 -4.70 -18.61
C ASN A 31 27.03 -6.14 -18.66
N ALA A 32 27.66 -6.52 -19.78
CA ALA A 32 28.38 -7.78 -19.92
C ALA A 32 29.88 -7.53 -19.69
N ILE A 33 30.45 -8.12 -18.64
CA ILE A 33 31.90 -8.18 -18.44
C ILE A 33 32.35 -9.55 -18.96
N ALA A 34 33.29 -9.55 -19.90
CA ALA A 34 33.88 -10.79 -20.42
C ALA A 34 34.71 -11.46 -19.31
N GLY A 35 34.29 -12.66 -18.90
CA GLY A 35 35.12 -13.56 -18.09
C GLY A 35 36.28 -14.12 -18.93
N ILE A 36 37.37 -14.53 -18.27
CA ILE A 36 38.54 -15.17 -18.90
C ILE A 36 38.18 -16.50 -19.61
N ASP A 37 36.99 -17.02 -19.35
CA ASP A 37 36.41 -18.27 -19.87
C ASP A 37 35.35 -18.06 -20.97
N ASP A 38 35.34 -16.91 -21.65
CA ASP A 38 34.37 -16.55 -22.71
C ASP A 38 32.89 -16.67 -22.27
N SER A 39 32.66 -16.74 -20.95
CA SER A 39 31.35 -16.90 -20.36
C SER A 39 30.74 -15.53 -20.10
N ALA A 40 29.70 -15.20 -20.88
CA ALA A 40 28.91 -14.01 -20.64
C ALA A 40 28.12 -14.17 -19.33
N ARG A 41 28.62 -13.59 -18.24
CA ARG A 41 27.87 -13.47 -16.98
C ARG A 41 27.07 -12.18 -17.02
N SER A 42 25.75 -12.30 -17.05
CA SER A 42 24.86 -11.19 -16.77
C SER A 42 25.05 -10.78 -15.32
N LEU A 43 25.44 -9.52 -15.08
CA LEU A 43 25.24 -8.90 -13.77
C LEU A 43 23.73 -8.80 -13.56
N LYS A 44 23.14 -9.79 -12.90
CA LYS A 44 21.85 -9.58 -12.26
C LYS A 44 22.08 -8.44 -11.27
N VAL A 45 21.51 -7.27 -11.55
CA VAL A 45 21.23 -6.30 -10.50
C VAL A 45 20.41 -7.09 -9.49
N SER A 46 21.03 -7.42 -8.35
CA SER A 46 20.28 -7.98 -7.24
C SER A 46 19.28 -6.92 -6.84
N ASP A 47 17.99 -7.22 -6.96
CA ASP A 47 16.95 -6.41 -6.32
C ASP A 47 17.37 -6.17 -4.85
N ALA A 48 17.09 -4.98 -4.32
CA ALA A 48 17.42 -4.72 -2.92
C ALA A 48 16.73 -5.78 -2.05
N GLU A 49 17.41 -6.23 -0.99
CA GLU A 49 16.88 -7.31 -0.14
C GLU A 49 15.48 -6.96 0.38
N GLY A 50 14.48 -7.73 -0.06
CA GLY A 50 13.06 -7.55 0.30
C GLY A 50 12.19 -6.80 -0.72
N ASP A 51 12.71 -6.39 -1.88
CA ASP A 51 11.90 -5.85 -2.99
C ASP A 51 10.86 -6.87 -3.50
N ALA A 52 11.17 -8.16 -3.44
CA ALA A 52 10.23 -9.23 -3.76
C ALA A 52 8.97 -9.19 -2.87
N ASP A 53 9.12 -8.98 -1.56
CA ASP A 53 7.99 -8.87 -0.63
C ASP A 53 7.09 -7.69 -0.98
N ILE A 54 7.70 -6.55 -1.32
CA ILE A 54 6.99 -5.34 -1.71
C ILE A 54 6.19 -5.60 -2.99
N ASN A 55 6.83 -6.16 -4.01
CA ASN A 55 6.20 -6.42 -5.32
C ASN A 55 5.09 -7.46 -5.22
N ILE A 56 5.29 -8.54 -4.46
CA ILE A 56 4.24 -9.55 -4.20
C ILE A 56 3.02 -8.89 -3.55
N ASN A 57 3.22 -8.02 -2.56
CA ASN A 57 2.11 -7.35 -1.91
C ASN A 57 1.42 -6.32 -2.81
N ARG A 58 2.17 -5.60 -3.66
CA ARG A 58 1.56 -4.70 -4.67
C ARG A 58 0.69 -5.47 -5.66
N ALA A 59 1.14 -6.62 -6.16
CA ALA A 59 0.31 -7.50 -7.00
C ALA A 59 -0.91 -8.03 -6.24
N CYS A 60 -0.77 -8.35 -4.95
CA CYS A 60 -1.89 -8.74 -4.10
C CYS A 60 -2.93 -7.61 -3.96
N HIS A 61 -2.50 -6.34 -3.89
CA HIS A 61 -3.41 -5.18 -3.81
C HIS A 61 -4.29 -5.05 -5.05
N GLU A 62 -3.75 -5.32 -6.24
CA GLU A 62 -4.51 -5.27 -7.50
C GLU A 62 -5.66 -6.28 -7.50
N GLN A 63 -5.42 -7.48 -6.97
CA GLN A 63 -6.42 -8.55 -6.88
C GLN A 63 -7.43 -8.32 -5.76
N ASN A 64 -7.05 -7.58 -4.72
CA ASN A 64 -7.82 -7.38 -3.49
C ASN A 64 -8.14 -5.90 -3.28
N GLY A 65 -8.43 -5.15 -4.34
CA GLY A 65 -8.72 -3.71 -4.32
C GLY A 65 -10.16 -3.36 -3.91
N ASN A 66 -11.07 -4.32 -3.91
CA ASN A 66 -12.48 -4.14 -3.58
C ASN A 66 -12.77 -4.14 -2.06
N TYR A 67 -11.73 -4.17 -1.21
CA TYR A 67 -11.85 -4.40 0.24
C TYR A 67 -12.71 -3.39 1.00
N ILE A 68 -12.85 -2.15 0.49
CA ILE A 68 -13.78 -1.16 1.04
C ILE A 68 -15.21 -1.43 0.60
N SER A 69 -15.42 -1.63 -0.71
CA SER A 69 -16.75 -1.88 -1.28
C SER A 69 -17.39 -3.20 -0.82
N SER A 70 -16.58 -4.16 -0.36
CA SER A 70 -17.02 -5.44 0.17
C SER A 70 -17.26 -5.44 1.68
N LEU A 71 -17.04 -4.31 2.38
CA LEU A 71 -17.23 -4.26 3.83
C LEU A 71 -18.69 -4.49 4.20
N LYS A 72 -18.90 -5.38 5.17
CA LYS A 72 -20.21 -5.72 5.70
C LYS A 72 -20.12 -5.90 7.21
N THR A 73 -21.05 -5.30 7.94
CA THR A 73 -21.15 -5.46 9.39
C THR A 73 -21.30 -6.93 9.78
N GLY A 74 -20.45 -7.38 10.72
CA GLY A 74 -20.40 -8.78 11.16
C GLY A 74 -19.47 -9.68 10.34
N GLU A 75 -18.84 -9.15 9.29
CA GLU A 75 -17.94 -9.87 8.37
C GLU A 75 -16.74 -8.99 7.95
N TYR A 76 -16.30 -8.05 8.80
CA TYR A 76 -15.16 -7.18 8.55
C TYR A 76 -13.84 -7.97 8.42
N SER A 77 -13.64 -8.98 9.27
CA SER A 77 -12.42 -9.79 9.32
C SER A 77 -12.24 -10.71 8.11
N THR A 78 -13.30 -10.99 7.35
CA THR A 78 -13.24 -11.75 6.10
C THR A 78 -13.01 -10.86 4.87
N SER A 79 -12.90 -9.53 5.05
CA SER A 79 -12.61 -8.60 3.97
C SER A 79 -11.31 -8.95 3.26
N ALA A 80 -11.30 -8.74 1.94
CA ALA A 80 -10.10 -8.84 1.11
C ALA A 80 -8.95 -7.93 1.58
N PHE A 81 -9.22 -6.95 2.46
CA PHE A 81 -8.19 -6.18 3.16
C PHE A 81 -7.12 -7.09 3.78
N HIS A 82 -7.55 -8.17 4.44
CA HIS A 82 -6.69 -9.06 5.23
C HIS A 82 -5.90 -10.08 4.40
N ASN A 83 -6.09 -10.13 3.08
CA ASN A 83 -5.36 -11.04 2.19
C ASN A 83 -3.91 -10.59 1.88
N CYS A 84 -3.57 -9.34 2.19
CA CYS A 84 -2.27 -8.73 1.87
C CYS A 84 -1.76 -7.90 3.06
N PHE A 85 -0.44 -7.65 3.12
CA PHE A 85 0.07 -6.53 3.91
C PHE A 85 -0.31 -5.22 3.23
N ARG A 86 -0.58 -4.17 4.02
CA ARG A 86 -1.23 -2.93 3.52
C ARG A 86 -0.38 -1.71 3.83
N THR A 87 -0.32 -0.76 2.91
CA THR A 87 0.36 0.52 3.16
C THR A 87 -0.32 1.31 4.27
N VAL A 88 0.37 2.28 4.87
CA VAL A 88 -0.21 3.21 5.87
C VAL A 88 -1.56 3.78 5.40
N ALA A 89 -1.62 4.23 4.13
CA ALA A 89 -2.82 4.83 3.56
C ALA A 89 -3.98 3.85 3.51
N GLN A 90 -3.76 2.62 3.02
CA GLN A 90 -4.79 1.59 2.96
C GLN A 90 -5.23 1.13 4.35
N THR A 91 -4.29 1.01 5.31
CA THR A 91 -4.62 0.70 6.70
C THR A 91 -5.55 1.74 7.29
N TYR A 92 -5.25 3.03 7.12
CA TYR A 92 -6.10 4.11 7.61
C TYR A 92 -7.43 4.21 6.88
N GLU A 93 -7.45 4.03 5.56
CA GLU A 93 -8.69 3.97 4.79
C GLU A 93 -9.63 2.86 5.30
N PHE A 94 -9.10 1.67 5.54
CA PHE A 94 -9.87 0.55 6.08
C PHE A 94 -10.40 0.84 7.48
N THR A 95 -9.54 1.28 8.41
CA THR A 95 -9.97 1.57 9.78
C THR A 95 -10.91 2.77 9.87
N ASP A 96 -10.78 3.76 8.98
CA ASP A 96 -11.70 4.89 8.90
C ASP A 96 -13.07 4.45 8.38
N ALA A 97 -13.12 3.50 7.44
CA ALA A 97 -14.37 2.87 7.03
C ALA A 97 -15.02 2.08 8.18
N LEU A 98 -14.24 1.37 9.01
CA LEU A 98 -14.77 0.72 10.21
C LEU A 98 -15.35 1.74 11.21
N VAL A 99 -14.68 2.88 11.41
CA VAL A 99 -15.20 3.97 12.26
C VAL A 99 -16.53 4.49 11.72
N ALA A 100 -16.60 4.74 10.41
CA ALA A 100 -17.81 5.25 9.77
C ALA A 100 -19.00 4.29 9.88
N GLN A 101 -18.75 2.97 9.83
CA GLN A 101 -19.80 1.95 9.95
C GLN A 101 -20.18 1.61 11.40
N ASN A 102 -19.36 2.00 12.38
CA ASN A 102 -19.59 1.70 13.81
C ASN A 102 -19.49 2.97 14.69
N PRO A 103 -20.18 4.09 14.35
CA PRO A 103 -19.91 5.41 14.95
C PRO A 103 -20.27 5.51 16.44
N THR A 104 -21.09 4.60 16.97
CA THR A 104 -21.46 4.57 18.40
C THR A 104 -20.47 3.76 19.24
N LEU A 105 -19.63 2.93 18.62
CA LEU A 105 -18.73 2.00 19.30
C LEU A 105 -17.26 2.36 19.07
N LEU A 106 -16.89 2.79 17.86
CA LEU A 106 -15.51 3.01 17.44
C LEU A 106 -15.27 4.47 17.10
N THR A 107 -14.22 5.05 17.68
CA THR A 107 -13.82 6.45 17.44
C THR A 107 -12.33 6.54 17.12
N LYS A 108 -11.98 7.43 16.19
CA LYS A 108 -10.58 7.75 15.84
C LYS A 108 -10.11 8.95 16.63
N PHE A 109 -8.87 8.91 17.13
CA PHE A 109 -8.25 10.03 17.85
C PHE A 109 -6.75 10.14 17.54
N ALA A 110 -6.21 11.35 17.60
CA ALA A 110 -4.79 11.58 17.45
C ALA A 110 -4.05 11.28 18.77
N ILE A 111 -2.95 10.54 18.70
CA ILE A 111 -2.12 10.18 19.86
C ILE A 111 -0.88 11.06 19.91
N SER A 112 -0.20 11.23 18.77
CA SER A 112 1.08 11.94 18.70
C SER A 112 1.43 12.33 17.26
N LYS A 113 2.65 12.85 17.07
CA LYS A 113 3.28 13.16 15.79
C LYS A 113 4.61 12.40 15.67
N THR A 114 4.93 11.93 14.48
CA THR A 114 6.23 11.33 14.17
C THR A 114 7.32 12.39 13.99
N TYR A 115 8.57 11.95 13.81
CA TYR A 115 9.71 12.83 13.51
C TYR A 115 9.49 13.66 12.24
N LYS A 116 8.91 13.07 11.19
CA LYS A 116 8.54 13.79 9.95
C LYS A 116 7.19 14.52 10.05
N GLY A 117 6.55 14.53 11.22
CA GLY A 117 5.30 15.27 11.47
C GLY A 117 4.01 14.55 11.07
N ALA A 118 4.06 13.27 10.71
CA ALA A 118 2.85 12.48 10.45
C ALA A 118 2.07 12.24 11.75
N THR A 119 0.73 12.31 11.70
CA THR A 119 -0.11 12.03 12.87
C THR A 119 -0.20 10.55 13.14
N ILE A 120 0.11 10.13 14.37
CA ILE A 120 -0.19 8.78 14.87
C ILE A 120 -1.63 8.76 15.36
N TYR A 121 -2.45 7.92 14.74
CA TYR A 121 -3.85 7.72 15.12
C TYR A 121 -4.05 6.44 15.92
N GLY A 122 -4.92 6.52 16.91
CA GLY A 122 -5.51 5.39 17.60
C GLY A 122 -7.00 5.28 17.37
N TYR A 123 -7.53 4.11 17.69
CA TYR A 123 -8.95 3.78 17.57
C TYR A 123 -9.44 3.26 18.92
N LYS A 124 -10.42 3.95 19.50
CA LYS A 124 -11.05 3.58 20.77
C LYS A 124 -12.36 2.86 20.47
N LEU A 125 -12.42 1.59 20.86
CA LEU A 125 -13.64 0.79 20.90
C LEU A 125 -14.17 0.79 22.33
N SER A 126 -15.39 1.29 22.54
CA SER A 126 -15.89 1.59 23.88
C SER A 126 -17.37 1.29 24.03
N LYS A 127 -17.70 0.65 25.15
CA LYS A 127 -19.07 0.52 25.65
C LYS A 127 -19.30 1.33 26.94
N GLY A 128 -18.31 2.15 27.33
CA GLY A 128 -18.41 3.06 28.47
C GLY A 128 -17.79 2.51 29.76
N HIS A 129 -16.69 1.74 29.64
CA HIS A 129 -16.01 1.16 30.79
C HIS A 129 -14.97 2.12 31.37
N SER A 130 -14.65 1.95 32.66
CA SER A 130 -13.64 2.76 33.37
C SER A 130 -12.23 2.20 33.27
N GLN A 131 -12.09 0.90 33.03
CA GLN A 131 -10.81 0.24 32.78
C GLN A 131 -10.56 0.10 31.29
N SER A 132 -9.30 0.07 30.90
CA SER A 132 -8.91 0.03 29.49
C SER A 132 -7.77 -0.92 29.22
N LEU A 133 -7.80 -1.52 28.03
CA LEU A 133 -6.70 -2.29 27.47
C LEU A 133 -6.12 -1.55 26.26
N TYR A 134 -4.80 -1.48 26.20
CA TYR A 134 -4.08 -0.78 25.14
C TYR A 134 -3.26 -1.78 24.32
N PHE A 135 -3.48 -1.75 23.01
CA PHE A 135 -2.81 -2.58 22.03
C PHE A 135 -2.11 -1.69 21.02
N GLN A 136 -0.84 -1.97 20.76
CA GLN A 136 -0.07 -1.27 19.75
C GLN A 136 0.70 -2.25 18.87
N ALA A 137 0.97 -1.84 17.63
CA ALA A 137 1.77 -2.62 16.70
C ALA A 137 2.67 -1.71 15.83
N GLN A 138 3.49 -2.35 15.00
CA GLN A 138 4.41 -1.70 14.07
C GLN A 138 5.33 -0.67 14.76
N VAL A 139 5.82 -0.99 15.95
CA VAL A 139 6.88 -0.22 16.62
C VAL A 139 8.18 -0.34 15.82
N HIS A 140 8.46 -1.54 15.31
CA HIS A 140 9.48 -1.77 14.29
C HIS A 140 8.86 -1.81 12.91
N ALA A 141 9.43 -1.04 11.97
CA ALA A 141 8.83 -0.84 10.67
C ALA A 141 8.75 -2.12 9.81
N ARG A 142 9.76 -2.99 9.85
CA ARG A 142 9.81 -4.24 9.06
C ARG A 142 8.85 -5.34 9.53
N GLU A 143 8.24 -5.22 10.70
CA GLU A 143 7.44 -6.29 11.32
C GLU A 143 5.99 -6.27 10.83
N TRP A 144 5.78 -6.24 9.51
CA TRP A 144 4.50 -5.98 8.83
C TRP A 144 3.31 -6.79 9.37
N ILE A 145 3.56 -8.02 9.80
CA ILE A 145 2.54 -8.89 10.39
C ILE A 145 1.89 -8.30 11.64
N THR A 146 2.62 -7.55 12.45
CA THR A 146 2.08 -6.94 13.67
C THR A 146 0.98 -5.94 13.33
N GLY A 147 1.20 -5.08 12.34
CA GLY A 147 0.21 -4.13 11.84
C GLY A 147 -1.02 -4.80 11.23
N SER A 148 -0.85 -5.90 10.48
CA SER A 148 -2.00 -6.66 9.96
C SER A 148 -2.79 -7.35 11.06
N SER A 149 -2.11 -7.98 12.02
CA SER A 149 -2.75 -8.74 13.11
C SER A 149 -3.60 -7.84 14.01
N ILE A 150 -3.11 -6.66 14.39
CA ILE A 150 -3.89 -5.76 15.26
C ILE A 150 -5.15 -5.21 14.57
N VAL A 151 -5.08 -4.94 13.26
CA VAL A 151 -6.26 -4.51 12.48
C VAL A 151 -7.24 -5.66 12.32
N PHE A 152 -6.75 -6.89 12.10
CA PHE A 152 -7.58 -8.09 12.12
C PHE A 152 -8.27 -8.29 13.47
N SER A 153 -7.55 -8.18 14.58
CA SER A 153 -8.14 -8.29 15.93
C SER A 153 -9.25 -7.26 16.17
N LEU A 154 -9.05 -6.00 15.76
CA LEU A 154 -10.10 -4.98 15.84
C LEU A 154 -11.32 -5.36 14.99
N ALA A 155 -11.11 -5.79 13.74
CA ALA A 155 -12.18 -6.22 12.84
C ALA A 155 -12.96 -7.43 13.40
N SER A 156 -12.26 -8.45 13.91
CA SER A 156 -12.88 -9.63 14.52
C SER A 156 -13.68 -9.29 15.77
N ILE A 157 -13.20 -8.39 16.62
CA ILE A 157 -13.96 -7.95 17.80
C ILE A 157 -15.24 -7.21 17.39
N LEU A 158 -15.18 -6.38 16.35
CA LEU A 158 -16.38 -5.72 15.80
C LEU A 158 -17.36 -6.73 15.20
N ASP A 159 -16.85 -7.77 14.54
CA ASP A 159 -17.67 -8.86 14.01
C ASP A 159 -18.38 -9.62 15.12
N ASP A 160 -17.64 -9.99 16.16
CA ASP A 160 -18.18 -10.68 17.33
C ASP A 160 -19.27 -9.82 18.01
N ILE A 161 -19.05 -8.51 18.17
CA ILE A 161 -20.06 -7.60 18.72
C ILE A 161 -21.31 -7.58 17.84
N ALA A 162 -21.17 -7.43 16.52
CA ALA A 162 -22.30 -7.42 15.59
C ALA A 162 -23.08 -8.75 15.60
N ASN A 163 -22.36 -9.86 15.77
CA ASN A 163 -22.90 -11.21 15.85
C ASN A 163 -23.29 -11.63 17.28
N LYS A 164 -23.31 -10.68 18.23
CA LYS A 164 -23.72 -10.87 19.63
C LYS A 164 -22.91 -11.95 20.37
N GLN A 165 -21.63 -12.09 20.03
CA GLN A 165 -20.66 -12.92 20.73
C GLN A 165 -19.96 -12.10 21.84
N PRO A 166 -19.54 -12.75 22.94
CA PRO A 166 -18.82 -12.09 24.01
C PRO A 166 -17.43 -11.64 23.57
N THR A 167 -16.97 -10.49 24.05
CA THR A 167 -15.66 -9.91 23.70
C THR A 167 -15.02 -9.23 24.91
N ALA A 168 -13.72 -8.92 24.82
CA ALA A 168 -13.05 -8.11 25.83
C ALA A 168 -13.67 -6.71 26.00
N ALA A 169 -14.40 -6.23 24.99
CA ALA A 169 -15.11 -4.95 25.02
C ALA A 169 -16.34 -4.94 25.93
N ASP A 170 -16.75 -6.10 26.46
CA ASP A 170 -17.83 -6.20 27.45
C ASP A 170 -17.36 -5.81 28.86
N GLU A 171 -16.04 -5.74 29.09
CA GLU A 171 -15.43 -5.45 30.39
C GLU A 171 -14.48 -4.24 30.34
N TYR A 172 -13.91 -3.94 29.18
CA TYR A 172 -12.88 -2.90 29.02
C TYR A 172 -13.14 -2.00 27.81
N ASP A 173 -12.75 -0.73 27.91
CA ASP A 173 -12.55 0.11 26.73
C ASP A 173 -11.23 -0.31 26.05
N LEU A 174 -11.26 -0.58 24.75
CA LEU A 174 -10.11 -1.10 24.01
C LEU A 174 -9.52 -0.01 23.12
N TYR A 175 -8.21 0.19 23.23
CA TYR A 175 -7.47 1.16 22.42
C TYR A 175 -6.51 0.44 21.49
N PHE A 176 -6.64 0.69 20.19
CA PHE A 176 -5.81 0.09 19.15
C PHE A 176 -4.97 1.17 18.47
N VAL A 177 -3.66 0.93 18.38
CA VAL A 177 -2.71 1.79 17.66
C VAL A 177 -2.02 0.95 16.59
N PRO A 178 -2.56 0.91 15.37
CA PRO A 178 -2.10 -0.04 14.36
C PRO A 178 -0.67 0.19 13.89
N ILE A 179 -0.25 1.45 13.81
CA ILE A 179 1.05 1.84 13.26
C ILE A 179 1.65 2.93 14.14
N VAL A 180 2.58 2.55 15.01
CA VAL A 180 3.34 3.50 15.84
C VAL A 180 4.44 4.18 15.01
N ASN A 181 5.25 3.39 14.29
CA ASN A 181 6.35 3.90 13.46
C ASN A 181 5.90 4.18 12.02
N ILE A 182 5.06 5.20 11.83
CA ILE A 182 4.50 5.53 10.50
C ILE A 182 5.58 5.86 9.48
N ASP A 183 6.56 6.66 9.87
CA ASP A 183 7.59 7.12 8.94
C ASP A 183 8.47 5.94 8.50
N GLY A 184 8.94 5.12 9.44
CA GLY A 184 9.76 3.95 9.13
C GLY A 184 8.94 2.91 8.36
N TYR A 185 7.66 2.70 8.71
CA TYR A 185 6.82 1.77 7.97
C TYR A 185 6.61 2.21 6.52
N SER A 186 6.35 3.50 6.29
CA SER A 186 6.30 4.06 4.93
C SER A 186 7.59 3.83 4.15
N HIS A 187 8.75 3.93 4.81
CA HIS A 187 10.04 3.66 4.19
C HIS A 187 10.15 2.20 3.70
N THR A 188 9.63 1.23 4.46
CA THR A 188 9.68 -0.19 4.06
C THR A 188 8.97 -0.50 2.75
N TRP A 189 8.06 0.37 2.29
CA TRP A 189 7.37 0.24 1.01
C TRP A 189 8.09 0.93 -0.16
N SER A 190 9.23 1.57 0.11
CA SER A 190 9.99 2.43 -0.83
C SER A 190 11.37 1.83 -1.21
N GLY A 191 11.61 0.55 -0.92
CA GLY A 191 12.84 -0.16 -1.32
C GLY A 191 13.80 -0.53 -0.18
N ASP A 192 13.48 -0.23 1.08
CA ASP A 192 14.22 -0.73 2.26
C ASP A 192 13.26 -1.52 3.17
N ARG A 193 12.83 -2.68 2.68
CA ARG A 193 11.88 -3.58 3.35
C ARG A 193 12.32 -3.95 4.78
N LEU A 194 13.63 -3.98 5.04
CA LEU A 194 14.22 -4.41 6.31
C LEU A 194 14.44 -3.26 7.30
N ARG A 195 14.00 -2.03 6.99
CA ARG A 195 14.01 -0.89 7.92
C ARG A 195 13.30 -1.26 9.24
N ARG A 196 14.03 -1.16 10.35
CA ARG A 196 13.49 -1.39 11.71
C ARG A 196 13.13 -0.09 12.41
N LYS A 197 14.08 0.83 12.45
CA LYS A 197 14.07 2.07 13.24
C LYS A 197 13.09 3.10 12.68
N ASN A 198 12.85 4.18 13.44
CA ASN A 198 12.13 5.34 12.92
C ASN A 198 13.02 6.18 11.99
N GLU A 199 12.47 7.24 11.40
CA GLU A 199 13.21 8.15 10.50
C GLU A 199 14.12 9.16 11.22
N ASN A 200 14.22 9.08 12.56
CA ASN A 200 15.29 9.74 13.33
C ASN A 200 16.39 8.73 13.71
N GLU A 201 16.40 7.55 13.07
CA GLU A 201 17.36 6.47 13.27
C GLU A 201 17.44 5.90 14.70
N VAL A 202 16.35 6.03 15.47
CA VAL A 202 16.22 5.50 16.83
C VAL A 202 15.38 4.22 16.80
N ASP A 203 15.85 3.19 17.51
CA ASP A 203 15.01 2.04 17.82
C ASP A 203 13.98 2.43 18.89
N LEU A 204 12.71 2.16 18.64
CA LEU A 204 11.61 2.62 19.49
C LEU A 204 11.37 1.70 20.70
N ASN A 205 12.13 0.61 20.81
CA ASN A 205 12.15 -0.35 21.91
C ASN A 205 13.55 -0.94 22.09
#